data_AF-A0A5C7JAH0-F1
#
_entry.id   AF-A0A5C7JAH0-F1
#
_cell.length_a   1.000
_cell.length_b   1.000
_cell.length_c   1.000
_cell.angle_alpha   90.00
_cell.angle_beta   90.00
_cell.angle_gamma   90.00
#
_symmetry.space_group_name_H-M   'P 1'
#
loop_
_entity.id
_entity.type
_entity.pdbx_description
1 polymer ?
#
loop_
_entity_poly.entity_id
_entity_poly.type
_entity_poly.pdbx_seq_one_letter_code
_entity_poly.pdbx_strand_id
1 'polypeptide(L)'
;MSPVRRATRSFLALLVSAILPLMLAACAKDPVLADLTALDNLGRAVFETQAAEMSEFNRKVAAAKSNAEKAALLNTMVAGLELRTKELATFKAATPEVKKIADLLVGGLTQSIEGAREASQAFEKGDQAGLSKASEKMQAGQKSIREGQQAFGSLVKEKGYKRS
;
A
#
# COMPACT_ATOMS: atom_id res chain seq x y z
N MET A 1 24.53 27.02 -58.06
CA MET A 1 23.52 27.55 -57.11
C MET A 1 22.29 26.67 -57.17
N SER A 2 21.58 26.60 -56.04
CA SER A 2 20.33 25.87 -55.73
C SER A 2 20.48 24.47 -55.13
N PRO A 3 20.51 24.37 -53.79
CA PRO A 3 20.28 23.15 -53.04
C PRO A 3 18.85 23.17 -52.48
N VAL A 4 17.90 22.43 -53.05
CA VAL A 4 16.61 22.21 -52.35
C VAL A 4 16.02 20.87 -52.76
N ARG A 5 15.49 20.15 -51.76
CA ARG A 5 14.54 19.02 -51.81
C ARG A 5 15.13 17.66 -51.45
N ARG A 6 15.35 17.44 -50.15
CA ARG A 6 15.12 16.13 -49.49
C ARG A 6 15.14 16.26 -47.97
N ALA A 7 14.13 16.90 -47.38
CA ALA A 7 14.04 16.94 -45.91
C ALA A 7 12.61 17.13 -45.37
N THR A 8 11.56 16.75 -46.10
CA THR A 8 10.17 17.06 -45.69
C THR A 8 9.20 15.91 -45.87
N ARG A 9 9.62 14.66 -45.58
CA ARG A 9 8.70 13.52 -45.61
C ARG A 9 8.74 12.57 -44.41
N SER A 10 9.56 12.82 -43.38
CA SER A 10 9.68 11.90 -42.24
C SER A 10 9.16 12.43 -40.90
N PHE A 11 8.66 13.67 -40.85
CA PHE A 11 8.18 14.28 -39.60
C PHE A 11 6.68 14.09 -39.31
N LEU A 12 5.89 13.59 -40.27
CA LEU A 12 4.44 13.46 -40.08
C LEU A 12 4.01 12.10 -39.46
N ALA A 13 4.88 11.09 -39.49
CA ALA A 13 4.54 9.75 -38.99
C ALA A 13 4.75 9.58 -37.48
N LEU A 14 5.55 10.45 -36.84
CA LEU A 14 5.84 10.35 -35.40
C LEU A 14 4.77 11.01 -34.50
N LEU A 15 3.89 11.83 -35.08
CA LEU A 15 2.86 12.58 -34.35
C LEU A 15 1.54 11.82 -34.18
N VAL A 16 1.31 10.75 -34.95
CA VAL A 16 0.05 9.98 -34.91
C VAL A 16 0.10 8.87 -33.84
N SER A 17 1.29 8.39 -33.47
CA SER A 17 1.49 7.40 -32.40
C SER A 17 1.28 7.95 -30.98
N ALA A 18 1.22 9.27 -30.80
CA ALA A 18 0.99 9.91 -29.49
C ALA A 18 -0.50 10.06 -29.12
N ILE A 19 -1.43 9.81 -30.06
CA ILE A 19 -2.88 10.04 -29.85
C ILE A 19 -3.61 8.72 -29.49
N LEU A 20 -3.02 7.56 -29.79
CA LEU A 20 -3.59 6.25 -29.45
C LEU A 20 -3.73 5.92 -27.94
N PRO A 21 -2.95 6.49 -26.99
CA PRO A 21 -3.23 6.25 -25.57
C PRO A 21 -4.50 6.96 -25.08
N LEU A 22 -4.98 8.01 -25.78
CA LEU A 22 -6.17 8.76 -25.39
C LEU A 22 -7.48 8.03 -25.74
N MET A 23 -7.44 7.03 -26.63
CA MET A 23 -8.63 6.27 -27.04
C MET A 23 -8.91 5.02 -26.18
N LEU A 24 -7.98 4.63 -25.29
CA LEU A 24 -8.22 3.60 -24.26
C LEU A 24 -8.77 4.18 -22.95
N ALA A 25 -8.85 5.51 -22.83
CA ALA A 25 -9.50 6.17 -21.69
C ALA A 25 -11.05 6.12 -21.75
N ALA A 26 -11.63 5.53 -22.80
CA ALA A 26 -13.07 5.49 -23.04
C ALA A 26 -13.83 4.32 -22.37
N CYS A 27 -13.20 3.53 -21.50
CA CYS A 27 -13.89 2.47 -20.72
C CYS A 27 -13.99 2.73 -19.20
N ALA A 28 -13.46 3.83 -18.68
CA ALA A 28 -13.64 4.20 -17.27
C ALA A 28 -14.46 5.49 -17.18
N LYS A 29 -15.77 5.35 -16.94
CA LYS A 29 -16.70 6.50 -16.87
C LYS A 29 -16.47 7.40 -15.63
N ASP A 30 -15.59 6.99 -14.72
CA ASP A 30 -15.14 7.77 -13.55
C ASP A 30 -13.69 7.36 -13.19
N PRO A 31 -12.69 8.28 -13.27
CA PRO A 31 -11.30 7.98 -12.94
C PRO A 31 -11.10 7.64 -11.45
N VAL A 32 -11.94 8.17 -10.55
CA VAL A 32 -11.89 7.83 -9.13
C VAL A 32 -12.34 6.38 -8.91
N LEU A 33 -13.38 5.96 -9.63
CA LEU A 33 -13.87 4.58 -9.57
C LEU A 33 -12.83 3.58 -10.10
N ALA A 34 -12.11 3.95 -11.16
CA ALA A 34 -11.04 3.13 -11.72
C ALA A 34 -9.89 2.95 -10.71
N ASP A 35 -9.42 4.04 -10.10
CA ASP A 35 -8.39 3.99 -9.07
C ASP A 35 -8.84 3.21 -7.83
N LEU A 36 -10.09 3.41 -7.38
CA LEU A 36 -10.67 2.65 -6.26
C LEU A 36 -10.69 1.14 -6.53
N THR A 37 -11.09 0.76 -7.74
CA THR A 37 -11.14 -0.65 -8.16
C THR A 37 -9.74 -1.26 -8.20
N ALA A 38 -8.77 -0.52 -8.75
CA ALA A 38 -7.38 -0.95 -8.78
C ALA A 38 -6.80 -1.10 -7.36
N LEU A 39 -7.09 -0.16 -6.46
CA LEU A 39 -6.66 -0.23 -5.06
C LEU A 39 -7.32 -1.39 -4.30
N ASP A 40 -8.61 -1.66 -4.48
CA ASP A 40 -9.31 -2.81 -3.86
C ASP A 40 -8.71 -4.13 -4.34
N ASN A 41 -8.50 -4.27 -5.65
CA ASN A 41 -7.91 -5.48 -6.23
C ASN A 41 -6.49 -5.74 -5.72
N LEU A 42 -5.67 -4.69 -5.64
CA LEU A 42 -4.34 -4.79 -5.05
C LEU A 42 -4.42 -5.16 -3.56
N GLY A 43 -5.28 -4.48 -2.79
CA GLY A 43 -5.47 -4.76 -1.37
C GLY A 43 -5.91 -6.21 -1.12
N ARG A 44 -6.79 -6.76 -1.97
CA ARG A 44 -7.17 -8.17 -1.91
C ARG A 44 -6.00 -9.09 -2.16
N ALA A 45 -5.24 -8.88 -3.24
CA ALA A 45 -4.10 -9.73 -3.57
C ALA A 45 -3.03 -9.71 -2.46
N VAL A 46 -2.74 -8.52 -1.92
CA VAL A 46 -1.68 -8.32 -0.90
C VAL A 46 -2.09 -8.85 0.47
N PHE A 47 -3.36 -8.73 0.84
CA PHE A 47 -3.85 -9.00 2.21
C PHE A 47 -4.82 -10.18 2.32
N GLU A 48 -5.02 -10.98 1.28
CA GLU A 48 -5.94 -12.14 1.29
C GLU A 48 -5.72 -13.06 2.49
N THR A 49 -4.46 -13.37 2.80
CA THR A 49 -4.08 -14.28 3.89
C THR A 49 -3.87 -13.58 5.24
N GLN A 50 -3.98 -12.25 5.30
CA GLN A 50 -3.57 -11.46 6.47
C GLN A 50 -4.35 -11.84 7.73
N ALA A 51 -5.65 -12.07 7.63
CA ALA A 51 -6.47 -12.40 8.80
C ALA A 51 -6.05 -13.74 9.43
N ALA A 52 -5.77 -14.75 8.59
CA ALA A 52 -5.32 -16.06 9.04
C ALA A 52 -3.92 -15.98 9.67
N GLU A 53 -2.99 -15.29 8.99
CA GLU A 53 -1.63 -15.09 9.51
C GLU A 53 -1.61 -14.30 10.82
N MET A 54 -2.46 -13.29 10.96
CA MET A 54 -2.54 -12.53 12.21
C MET A 54 -3.12 -13.36 13.35
N SER A 55 -4.13 -14.17 13.09
CA SER A 55 -4.67 -15.11 14.08
C SER A 55 -3.59 -16.11 14.52
N GLU A 56 -2.83 -16.68 13.57
CA GLU A 56 -1.74 -17.59 13.87
C GLU A 56 -0.62 -16.92 14.67
N PHE A 57 -0.21 -15.71 14.27
CA PHE A 57 0.79 -14.92 14.98
C PHE A 57 0.36 -14.67 16.42
N ASN A 58 -0.87 -14.21 16.66
CA ASN A 58 -1.39 -13.95 18.01
C ASN A 58 -1.36 -15.22 18.87
N ARG A 59 -1.74 -16.37 18.30
CA ARG A 59 -1.65 -17.66 18.98
C ARG A 59 -0.20 -18.01 19.35
N LYS A 60 0.75 -17.82 18.43
CA LYS A 60 2.18 -18.09 18.67
C LYS A 60 2.76 -17.16 19.74
N VAL A 61 2.43 -15.87 19.69
CA VAL A 61 2.89 -14.88 20.69
C VAL A 61 2.34 -15.18 22.07
N ALA A 62 1.07 -15.57 22.19
CA ALA A 62 0.46 -15.97 23.46
C ALA A 62 1.11 -17.23 24.05
N ALA A 63 1.57 -18.16 23.19
CA ALA A 63 2.26 -19.38 23.60
C ALA A 63 3.78 -19.20 23.82
N ALA A 64 4.36 -18.06 23.44
CA ALA A 64 5.79 -17.80 23.57
C ALA A 64 6.20 -17.70 25.05
N LYS A 65 7.21 -18.47 25.42
CA LYS A 65 7.72 -18.63 26.79
C LYS A 65 8.89 -17.69 27.11
N SER A 66 9.48 -17.08 26.09
CA SER A 66 10.61 -16.17 26.26
C SER A 66 10.49 -14.90 25.43
N ASN A 67 11.22 -13.87 25.84
CA ASN A 67 11.34 -12.64 25.05
C ASN A 67 12.04 -12.88 23.70
N ALA A 68 12.99 -13.81 23.65
CA ALA A 68 13.66 -14.18 22.40
C ALA A 68 12.67 -14.79 21.39
N GLU A 69 11.77 -15.66 21.85
CA GLU A 69 10.70 -16.21 21.00
C GLU A 69 9.73 -15.11 20.52
N LYS A 70 9.35 -14.17 21.40
CA LYS A 70 8.49 -13.04 21.03
C LYS A 70 9.16 -12.14 19.98
N ALA A 71 10.45 -11.85 20.14
CA ALA A 71 11.25 -11.10 19.19
C ALA A 71 11.34 -11.81 17.82
N ALA A 72 11.63 -13.12 17.80
CA ALA A 72 11.67 -13.90 16.56
C ALA A 72 10.32 -13.91 15.82
N LEU A 73 9.21 -14.03 16.55
CA LEU A 73 7.86 -13.95 15.97
C LEU A 73 7.58 -12.58 15.36
N LEU A 74 7.92 -11.50 16.06
CA LEU A 74 7.78 -10.13 15.56
C LEU A 74 8.60 -9.90 14.29
N ASN A 75 9.86 -10.36 14.25
CA ASN A 75 10.70 -10.26 13.06
C ASN A 75 10.10 -11.00 11.86
N THR A 76 9.52 -12.18 12.08
CA THR A 76 8.81 -12.93 11.02
C THR A 76 7.62 -12.14 10.49
N MET A 77 6.81 -11.56 11.38
CA MET A 77 5.66 -10.74 11.00
C MET A 77 6.11 -9.49 10.23
N VAL A 78 7.17 -8.82 10.70
CA VAL A 78 7.78 -7.65 10.06
C VAL A 78 8.17 -7.97 8.61
N ALA A 79 8.87 -9.08 8.37
CA ALA A 79 9.27 -9.46 7.02
C ALA A 79 8.07 -9.62 6.06
N GLY A 80 6.99 -10.27 6.53
CA GLY A 80 5.77 -10.41 5.75
C GLY A 80 5.07 -9.08 5.47
N LEU A 81 4.97 -8.21 6.48
CA LEU A 81 4.37 -6.89 6.33
C LEU A 81 5.19 -5.97 5.42
N GLU A 82 6.53 -6.07 5.43
CA GLU A 82 7.40 -5.30 4.54
C GLU A 82 7.17 -5.62 3.07
N LEU A 83 7.04 -6.91 2.73
CA LEU A 83 6.76 -7.33 1.36
C LEU A 83 5.43 -6.73 0.87
N ARG A 84 4.39 -6.88 1.69
CA ARG A 84 3.06 -6.32 1.41
C ARG A 84 3.04 -4.81 1.29
N THR A 85 3.75 -4.13 2.19
CA THR A 85 3.82 -2.66 2.20
C THR A 85 4.57 -2.16 0.97
N LYS A 86 5.64 -2.85 0.56
CA LYS A 86 6.36 -2.53 -0.69
C LYS A 86 5.46 -2.68 -1.90
N GLU A 87 4.70 -3.77 -1.98
CA GLU A 87 3.77 -4.00 -3.09
C GLU A 87 2.68 -2.92 -3.13
N LEU A 88 2.06 -2.60 -1.99
CA LEU A 88 1.07 -1.52 -1.89
C LEU A 88 1.68 -0.15 -2.25
N ALA A 89 2.92 0.12 -1.86
CA ALA A 89 3.62 1.37 -2.17
C ALA A 89 3.97 1.52 -3.66
N THR A 90 3.91 0.46 -4.47
CA THR A 90 4.05 0.56 -5.93
C THR A 90 2.82 1.14 -6.61
N PHE A 91 1.67 1.15 -5.92
CA PHE A 91 0.42 1.69 -6.44
C PHE A 91 0.53 3.19 -6.70
N LYS A 92 0.13 3.61 -7.90
CA LYS A 92 0.09 5.01 -8.31
C LYS A 92 -1.33 5.38 -8.71
N ALA A 93 -2.06 6.01 -7.80
CA ALA A 93 -3.36 6.59 -8.10
C ALA A 93 -3.20 7.79 -9.05
N ALA A 94 -4.14 7.92 -10.00
CA ALA A 94 -4.27 9.10 -10.84
C ALA A 94 -5.02 10.24 -10.11
N THR A 95 -5.88 9.89 -9.15
CA THR A 95 -6.77 10.80 -8.44
C THR A 95 -6.26 11.12 -7.02
N PRO A 96 -6.38 12.38 -6.57
CA PRO A 96 -5.85 12.79 -5.27
C PRO A 96 -6.55 12.11 -4.09
N GLU A 97 -7.83 11.78 -4.21
CA GLU A 97 -8.64 11.13 -3.17
C GLU A 97 -8.13 9.70 -2.91
N VAL A 98 -7.92 8.92 -3.97
CA VAL A 98 -7.42 7.55 -3.85
C VAL A 98 -5.93 7.54 -3.50
N LYS A 99 -5.16 8.53 -3.98
CA LYS A 99 -3.77 8.74 -3.54
C LYS A 99 -3.69 8.91 -2.02
N LYS A 100 -4.52 9.78 -1.45
CA LYS A 100 -4.55 10.01 0.00
C LYS A 100 -4.84 8.73 0.78
N ILE A 101 -5.77 7.91 0.30
CA ILE A 101 -6.07 6.60 0.92
C ILE A 101 -4.85 5.70 0.89
N ALA A 102 -4.22 5.53 -0.28
CA ALA A 102 -3.02 4.69 -0.41
C ALA A 102 -1.88 5.18 0.48
N ASP A 103 -1.64 6.49 0.53
CA ASP A 103 -0.60 7.10 1.38
C ASP A 103 -0.87 6.84 2.88
N LEU A 104 -2.13 6.93 3.34
CA LEU A 104 -2.52 6.61 4.72
C LEU A 104 -2.31 5.13 5.07
N LEU A 105 -2.64 4.22 4.15
CA LEU A 105 -2.46 2.78 4.34
C LEU A 105 -0.97 2.42 4.40
N VAL A 106 -0.18 2.88 3.42
CA VAL A 106 1.27 2.64 3.36
C VAL A 106 1.98 3.26 4.56
N GLY A 107 1.65 4.51 4.91
CA GLY A 107 2.22 5.18 6.09
C GLY A 107 1.89 4.45 7.38
N GLY A 108 0.65 3.99 7.54
CA GLY A 108 0.23 3.26 8.73
C GLY A 108 0.88 1.87 8.87
N LEU A 109 1.05 1.15 7.76
CA LEU A 109 1.79 -0.11 7.74
C LEU A 109 3.28 0.12 8.06
N THR A 110 3.87 1.17 7.51
CA THR A 110 5.28 1.54 7.76
C THR A 110 5.51 1.81 9.25
N GLN A 111 4.64 2.60 9.90
CA GLN A 111 4.71 2.86 11.34
C GLN A 111 4.52 1.59 12.16
N SER A 112 3.62 0.70 11.74
CA SER A 112 3.40 -0.59 12.40
C SER A 112 4.63 -1.51 12.31
N ILE A 113 5.30 -1.53 11.16
CA ILE A 113 6.54 -2.28 10.93
C ILE A 113 7.67 -1.73 11.79
N GLU A 114 7.85 -0.40 11.84
CA GLU A 114 8.85 0.23 12.68
C GLU A 114 8.63 -0.08 14.17
N GLY A 115 7.38 0.06 14.63
CA GLY A 115 7.01 -0.31 16.00
C GLY A 115 7.30 -1.78 16.28
N ALA A 116 7.00 -2.70 15.36
CA ALA A 116 7.29 -4.12 15.54
C ALA A 116 8.78 -4.45 15.59
N ARG A 117 9.61 -3.78 14.79
CA ARG A 117 11.07 -3.90 14.87
C ARG A 117 11.60 -3.38 16.21
N GLU A 118 11.13 -2.22 16.65
CA GLU A 118 11.51 -1.65 17.95
C GLU A 118 11.07 -2.55 19.10
N ALA A 119 9.86 -3.10 19.05
CA ALA A 119 9.38 -4.06 20.04
C ALA A 119 10.25 -5.31 20.09
N SER A 120 10.64 -5.86 18.92
CA SER A 120 11.54 -7.01 18.85
C SER A 120 12.87 -6.74 19.56
N GLN A 121 13.51 -5.61 19.25
CA GLN A 121 14.77 -5.21 19.89
C GLN A 121 14.62 -4.96 21.39
N ALA A 122 13.48 -4.38 21.79
CA ALA A 122 13.18 -4.11 23.19
C ALA A 122 12.96 -5.41 23.98
N PHE A 123 12.31 -6.42 23.39
CA PHE A 123 12.20 -7.75 24.00
C PHE A 123 13.57 -8.39 24.25
N GLU A 124 14.46 -8.37 23.25
CA GLU A 124 15.82 -8.93 23.38
C GLU A 124 16.63 -8.27 24.50
N LYS A 125 16.42 -6.96 24.71
CA LYS A 125 17.13 -6.15 25.73
C LYS A 125 16.42 -6.12 27.09
N GLY A 126 15.20 -6.65 27.19
CA GLY A 126 14.36 -6.47 28.38
C GLY A 126 13.96 -5.00 28.64
N ASP A 127 13.96 -4.16 27.60
CA ASP A 127 13.75 -2.71 27.68
C ASP A 127 12.25 -2.35 27.67
N GLN A 128 11.68 -2.11 28.86
CA GLN A 128 10.27 -1.73 29.00
C GLN A 128 9.95 -0.36 28.39
N ALA A 129 10.89 0.59 28.43
CA ALA A 129 10.66 1.91 27.83
C ALA A 129 10.65 1.83 26.29
N GLY A 130 11.51 0.99 25.73
CA GLY A 130 11.51 0.63 24.31
C GLY A 130 10.19 -0.01 23.87
N LEU A 131 9.62 -0.92 24.68
CA LEU A 131 8.32 -1.53 24.40
C LEU A 131 7.18 -0.49 24.36
N SER A 132 7.18 0.49 25.26
CA SER A 132 6.18 1.57 25.25
C SER A 132 6.26 2.42 23.99
N LYS A 133 7.46 2.84 23.58
CA LYS A 133 7.66 3.61 22.33
C LYS A 133 7.24 2.82 21.08
N ALA A 134 7.61 1.54 21.05
CA ALA A 134 7.20 0.63 19.99
C ALA A 134 5.67 0.53 19.89
N SER A 135 4.98 0.42 21.03
CA SER A 135 3.52 0.42 21.10
C SER A 135 2.90 1.72 20.58
N GLU A 136 3.46 2.89 20.93
CA GLU A 136 2.99 4.18 20.41
C GLU A 136 3.05 4.23 18.86
N LYS A 137 4.16 3.76 18.27
CA LYS A 137 4.29 3.67 16.81
C LYS A 137 3.27 2.72 16.18
N MET A 138 3.06 1.54 16.78
CA MET A 138 2.04 0.61 16.31
C MET A 138 0.63 1.22 16.39
N GLN A 139 0.31 1.94 17.46
CA GLN A 139 -0.98 2.60 17.62
C GLN A 139 -1.18 3.73 16.60
N ALA A 140 -0.16 4.54 16.35
CA ALA A 140 -0.17 5.55 15.29
C ALA A 140 -0.40 4.89 13.92
N GLY A 141 0.28 3.78 13.65
CA GLY A 141 0.12 3.02 12.43
C GLY A 141 -1.31 2.49 12.24
N GLN A 142 -1.87 1.85 13.27
CA GLN A 142 -3.25 1.38 13.27
C GLN A 142 -4.27 2.52 13.10
N LYS A 143 -3.99 3.70 13.66
CA LYS A 143 -4.84 4.88 13.46
C LYS A 143 -4.83 5.30 11.99
N SER A 144 -3.66 5.45 11.37
CA SER A 144 -3.54 5.81 9.95
C SER A 144 -4.21 4.79 9.03
N ILE A 145 -4.06 3.49 9.30
CA ILE A 145 -4.75 2.43 8.55
C ILE A 145 -6.27 2.58 8.66
N ARG A 146 -6.80 2.79 9.87
CA ARG A 146 -8.25 2.99 10.08
C ARG A 146 -8.77 4.23 9.35
N GLU A 147 -8.04 5.33 9.38
CA GLU A 147 -8.38 6.55 8.65
C GLU A 147 -8.41 6.29 7.13
N GLY A 148 -7.42 5.57 6.60
CA GLY A 148 -7.41 5.13 5.20
C GLY A 148 -8.61 4.25 4.83
N GLN A 149 -8.92 3.26 5.67
CA GLN A 149 -10.07 2.36 5.48
C GLN A 149 -11.42 3.11 5.54
N GLN A 150 -11.57 4.07 6.45
CA GLN A 150 -12.76 4.90 6.57
C GLN A 150 -12.92 5.84 5.36
N ALA A 151 -11.83 6.43 4.88
CA ALA A 151 -11.82 7.25 3.67
C ALA A 151 -12.20 6.40 2.44
N PHE A 152 -11.64 5.20 2.31
CA PHE A 152 -12.01 4.24 1.27
C PHE A 152 -13.50 3.89 1.33
N GLY A 153 -14.01 3.50 2.50
CA GLY A 153 -15.42 3.13 2.67
C GLY A 153 -16.38 4.29 2.39
N SER A 154 -16.00 5.53 2.70
CA SER A 154 -16.78 6.72 2.37
C SER A 154 -16.80 6.97 0.86
N LEU A 155 -15.64 6.89 0.20
CA LEU A 155 -15.53 7.12 -1.24
C LEU A 155 -16.24 6.03 -2.06
N VAL A 156 -16.20 4.78 -1.61
CA VAL A 156 -16.98 3.67 -2.18
C VAL A 156 -18.48 3.96 -2.17
N LYS A 157 -19.01 4.47 -1.05
CA LYS A 157 -20.43 4.83 -0.93
C LYS A 157 -20.78 6.01 -1.84
N GLU A 158 -19.93 7.02 -1.87
CA GLU A 158 -20.12 8.22 -2.70
C GLU A 158 -20.16 7.89 -4.20
N LYS A 159 -19.20 7.07 -4.66
CA LYS A 159 -19.07 6.70 -6.09
C LYS A 159 -19.97 5.54 -6.50
N GLY A 160 -20.73 4.96 -5.58
CA GLY A 160 -21.57 3.80 -5.86
C GLY A 160 -20.78 2.56 -6.30
N TYR A 161 -19.53 2.42 -5.85
CA TYR A 161 -18.70 1.25 -6.14
C TYR A 161 -19.38 0.00 -5.57
N LYS A 162 -19.67 -0.96 -6.46
CA LYS A 162 -20.14 -2.28 -6.07
C LYS A 162 -18.99 -3.26 -6.26
N ARG A 163 -18.62 -3.91 -5.16
CA ARG A 163 -17.66 -5.00 -5.17
C ARG A 163 -18.23 -6.13 -6.04
N SER A 164 -17.60 -6.39 -7.18
CA SER A 164 -17.92 -7.50 -8.08
C SER A 164 -17.16 -8.77 -7.70
#